data_AF-A0A835ZH25-F1
#
_entry.id   AF-A0A835ZH25-F1
#
_cell.length_a   1.000
_cell.length_b   1.000
_cell.length_c   1.000
_cell.angle_alpha   90.00
_cell.angle_beta   90.00
_cell.angle_gamma   90.00
#
_symmetry.space_group_name_H-M   'P 1'
#
loop_
_entity.id
_entity.type
_entity.pdbx_description
1 polymer ?
#
loop_
_entity_poly.entity_id
_entity_poly.type
_entity_poly.pdbx_seq_one_letter_code
_entity_poly.pdbx_strand_id
1 'polypeptide(L)'
;MAADPKAIAFAVVQYLEGLAGSSDGAVDDVSQLTAAATALKAAFGVDTADAAQAKELSYEPATLDSIFAAGVKATGAVTALQEREAMMQNPLFKKFVGVISAKAPLAAEGTPEYDVQMNKIIATFKTKFGNKEEEEEEEEADEEEEEEAEDEVDPEAEAKAEAAKAEGNEYIKTQAFRKAEAAYSRALDLSPTGPNSHIYHCNRAAARCFLNDWDAAVEDCLASIDLSPAYIKAYARLGYAYYNMEDWEAAVKAYTKAIELEPNNTANKESLKKAEAKLKAVRSASSSVARGAPAAGGAGGMDMSALAGMLGGAGGGEGGLAGLLNNPAIMKMAQDPAVMKMAQGMMSNPAMMAQMQQMMGGGGGGMPDMSALAGMMGGAGGAPGGMPPPPASGSRGAGIQDDPEMMELQELMQREGPMAAMQKVGNNPRLQAKIMEMMQKGGMGGMS
;
A
#
# COMPACT_ATOMS: atom_id res chain seq x y z
N MET A 1 5.25 39.47 8.09
CA MET A 1 4.38 40.45 7.40
C MET A 1 4.64 40.35 5.91
N ALA A 2 3.62 39.99 5.12
CA ALA A 2 3.69 40.07 3.66
C ALA A 2 4.02 41.52 3.25
N ALA A 3 4.94 41.71 2.31
CA ALA A 3 5.28 43.05 1.84
C ALA A 3 4.09 43.61 1.03
N ASP A 4 3.58 44.78 1.46
CA ASP A 4 2.45 45.46 0.83
C ASP A 4 2.83 45.85 -0.61
N PRO A 5 2.08 45.42 -1.64
CA PRO A 5 2.30 45.81 -3.02
C PRO A 5 2.38 47.34 -3.21
N LYS A 6 1.68 48.12 -2.39
CA LYS A 6 1.77 49.58 -2.40
C LYS A 6 3.11 50.09 -1.90
N ALA A 7 3.70 49.47 -0.88
CA ALA A 7 5.02 49.86 -0.36
C ALA A 7 6.12 49.59 -1.39
N ILE A 8 6.04 48.47 -2.12
CA ILE A 8 6.98 48.16 -3.20
C ILE A 8 6.83 49.15 -4.36
N ALA A 9 5.59 49.41 -4.80
CA ALA A 9 5.33 50.40 -5.84
C ALA A 9 5.83 51.79 -5.43
N PHE A 10 5.63 52.19 -4.17
CA PHE A 10 6.10 53.44 -3.61
C PHE A 10 7.63 53.55 -3.65
N ALA A 11 8.37 52.51 -3.24
CA ALA A 11 9.82 52.49 -3.30
C ALA A 11 10.39 52.48 -4.73
N VAL A 12 9.76 51.76 -5.66
CA VAL A 12 10.11 51.81 -7.09
C VAL A 12 9.94 53.23 -7.63
N VAL A 13 8.85 53.90 -7.30
CA VAL A 13 8.62 55.29 -7.72
C VAL A 13 9.67 56.23 -7.12
N GLN A 14 10.01 56.10 -5.83
CA GLN A 14 11.08 56.90 -5.21
C GLN A 14 12.44 56.70 -5.92
N TYR A 15 12.75 55.46 -6.28
CA TYR A 15 13.99 55.14 -7.00
C TYR A 15 14.02 55.74 -8.41
N LEU A 16 12.92 55.62 -9.16
CA LEU A 16 12.79 56.20 -10.50
C LEU A 16 12.89 57.74 -10.48
N GLU A 17 12.26 58.38 -9.50
CA GLU A 17 12.32 59.83 -9.30
C GLU A 17 13.71 60.30 -8.86
N GLY A 18 14.40 59.52 -8.01
CA GLY A 18 15.79 59.75 -7.63
C GLY A 18 16.76 59.66 -8.82
N LEU A 19 16.56 58.69 -9.71
CA LEU A 19 17.34 58.57 -10.95
C LEU A 19 17.06 59.73 -11.91
N ALA A 20 15.80 60.13 -12.07
CA ALA A 20 15.41 61.26 -12.93
C ALA A 20 15.95 62.61 -12.40
N GLY A 21 16.13 62.74 -11.08
CA GLY A 21 16.71 63.92 -10.43
C GLY A 21 18.24 63.93 -10.35
N SER A 22 18.92 62.82 -10.62
CA SER A 22 20.37 62.73 -10.57
C SER A 22 21.00 63.39 -11.79
N SER A 23 21.84 64.41 -11.58
CA SER A 23 22.49 65.18 -12.64
C SER A 23 23.65 64.46 -13.35
N ASP A 24 23.85 63.18 -13.08
CA ASP A 24 25.07 62.44 -13.46
C ASP A 24 25.07 61.90 -14.90
N GLY A 25 24.10 62.31 -15.73
CA GLY A 25 24.10 62.02 -17.18
C GLY A 25 24.02 60.54 -17.58
N ALA A 26 23.77 59.64 -16.62
CA ALA A 26 23.77 58.20 -16.83
C ALA A 26 22.45 57.63 -17.38
N VAL A 27 21.44 58.47 -17.63
CA VAL A 27 20.12 58.03 -18.09
C VAL A 27 19.71 58.81 -19.34
N ASP A 28 19.68 58.12 -20.47
CA ASP A 28 19.38 58.70 -21.79
C ASP A 28 17.90 59.12 -21.95
N ASP A 29 16.99 58.65 -21.09
CA ASP A 29 15.54 58.77 -21.29
C ASP A 29 14.75 59.12 -20.01
N VAL A 30 15.06 60.27 -19.41
CA VAL A 30 14.36 60.83 -18.23
C VAL A 30 12.83 60.93 -18.43
N SER A 31 12.39 61.16 -19.67
CA SER A 31 10.98 61.22 -20.03
C SER A 31 10.24 59.89 -19.80
N GLN A 32 10.90 58.76 -20.09
CA GLN A 32 10.35 57.42 -19.92
C GLN A 32 10.31 57.02 -18.44
N LEU A 33 11.33 57.38 -17.66
CA LEU A 33 11.33 57.17 -16.20
C LEU A 33 10.17 57.93 -15.53
N THR A 34 9.96 59.18 -15.94
CA THR A 34 8.87 60.01 -15.39
C THR A 34 7.50 59.44 -15.78
N ALA A 35 7.34 58.96 -17.01
CA ALA A 35 6.13 58.30 -17.45
C ALA A 35 5.85 56.98 -16.70
N ALA A 36 6.89 56.17 -16.47
CA ALA A 36 6.81 54.93 -15.70
C ALA A 36 6.43 55.21 -14.23
N ALA A 37 7.06 56.19 -13.58
CA ALA A 37 6.71 56.62 -12.24
C ALA A 37 5.24 57.08 -12.16
N THR A 38 4.77 57.86 -13.11
CA THR A 38 3.38 58.33 -13.18
C THR A 38 2.39 57.17 -13.32
N ALA A 39 2.69 56.21 -14.20
CA ALA A 39 1.86 55.02 -14.40
C ALA A 39 1.77 54.15 -13.13
N LEU A 40 2.89 53.97 -12.41
CA LEU A 40 2.94 53.23 -11.15
C LEU A 40 2.17 53.94 -10.03
N LYS A 41 2.33 55.27 -9.89
CA LYS A 41 1.52 56.08 -8.97
C LYS A 41 0.03 55.89 -9.18
N ALA A 42 -0.41 55.95 -10.44
CA ALA A 42 -1.82 55.77 -10.80
C ALA A 42 -2.32 54.33 -10.58
N ALA A 43 -1.52 53.32 -10.94
CA ALA A 43 -1.92 51.92 -10.86
C ALA A 43 -2.04 51.40 -9.42
N PHE A 44 -1.17 51.85 -8.53
CA PHE A 44 -1.13 51.37 -7.13
C PHE A 44 -1.71 52.36 -6.12
N GLY A 45 -2.10 53.57 -6.58
CA GLY A 45 -2.66 54.61 -5.73
C GLY A 45 -1.65 55.15 -4.72
N VAL A 46 -0.39 55.29 -5.15
CA VAL A 46 0.74 55.73 -4.33
C VAL A 46 1.20 57.12 -4.75
N ASP A 47 1.53 57.97 -3.77
CA ASP A 47 2.05 59.31 -4.00
C ASP A 47 3.25 59.60 -3.09
N THR A 48 4.43 59.66 -3.70
CA THR A 48 5.71 59.95 -3.03
C THR A 48 5.80 61.35 -2.45
N ALA A 49 4.90 62.27 -2.84
CA ALA A 49 4.80 63.60 -2.25
C ALA A 49 3.91 63.66 -0.99
N ASP A 50 3.12 62.62 -0.72
CA ASP A 50 2.27 62.55 0.47
C ASP A 50 3.09 62.11 1.69
N ALA A 51 3.23 63.02 2.66
CA ALA A 51 4.00 62.80 3.89
C ALA A 51 3.45 61.65 4.76
N ALA A 52 2.16 61.34 4.68
CA ALA A 52 1.58 60.21 5.41
C ALA A 52 2.00 58.89 4.75
N GLN A 53 1.90 58.79 3.42
CA GLN A 53 2.33 57.62 2.66
C GLN A 53 3.85 57.43 2.74
N ALA A 54 4.64 58.51 2.69
CA ALA A 54 6.09 58.44 2.85
C ALA A 54 6.50 57.86 4.20
N LYS A 55 5.72 58.09 5.26
CA LYS A 55 6.00 57.54 6.58
C LYS A 55 5.56 56.08 6.72
N GLU A 56 4.53 55.66 5.99
CA GLU A 56 3.92 54.34 6.11
C GLU A 56 4.46 53.31 5.10
N LEU A 57 4.83 53.76 3.88
CA LEU A 57 5.12 52.90 2.72
C LEU A 57 6.60 52.94 2.27
N SER A 58 7.45 53.79 2.87
CA SER A 58 8.85 53.92 2.45
C SER A 58 9.74 52.80 2.98
N TYR A 59 10.60 52.28 2.10
CA TYR A 59 11.75 51.46 2.44
C TYR A 59 13.01 52.33 2.33
N GLU A 60 13.61 52.74 3.46
CA GLU A 60 14.87 53.48 3.44
C GLU A 60 16.08 52.56 3.68
N PRO A 61 17.12 52.59 2.83
CA PRO A 61 17.23 53.35 1.59
C PRO A 61 16.54 52.64 0.40
N ALA A 62 15.82 53.38 -0.45
CA ALA A 62 15.12 52.86 -1.64
C ALA A 62 16.11 52.55 -2.78
N THR A 63 17.03 51.62 -2.55
CA THR A 63 17.98 51.10 -3.56
C THR A 63 17.37 49.95 -4.34
N LEU A 64 17.93 49.63 -5.52
CA LEU A 64 17.54 48.43 -6.28
C LEU A 64 17.58 47.17 -5.41
N ASP A 65 18.59 47.03 -4.56
CA ASP A 65 18.74 45.86 -3.67
C ASP A 65 17.60 45.79 -2.64
N SER A 66 17.22 46.93 -2.04
CA SER A 66 16.11 47.00 -1.08
C SER A 66 14.76 46.68 -1.73
N ILE A 67 14.55 47.18 -2.95
CA ILE A 67 13.32 47.00 -3.74
C ILE A 67 13.22 45.54 -4.20
N PHE A 68 14.33 44.98 -4.68
CA PHE A 68 14.41 43.59 -5.07
C PHE A 68 14.16 42.67 -3.88
N ALA A 69 14.82 42.90 -2.74
CA ALA A 69 14.60 42.13 -1.52
C ALA A 69 13.14 42.20 -1.04
N ALA A 70 12.51 43.38 -1.08
CA ALA A 70 11.09 43.54 -0.77
C ALA A 70 10.18 42.79 -1.78
N GLY A 71 10.51 42.83 -3.07
CA GLY A 71 9.81 42.11 -4.13
C GLY A 71 9.87 40.60 -3.99
N VAL A 72 11.05 40.02 -3.74
CA VAL A 72 11.21 38.57 -3.52
C VAL A 72 10.50 38.14 -2.23
N LYS A 73 10.42 39.02 -1.22
CA LYS A 73 9.64 38.78 0.00
C LYS A 73 8.12 38.84 -0.25
N ALA A 74 7.64 39.75 -1.11
CA ALA A 74 6.21 39.84 -1.47
C ALA A 74 5.71 38.67 -2.31
N THR A 75 6.54 38.09 -3.17
CA THR A 75 6.15 36.91 -3.97
C THR A 75 6.06 35.64 -3.14
N GLY A 76 6.48 35.69 -1.86
CA GLY A 76 6.67 34.51 -1.03
C GLY A 76 7.76 33.59 -1.56
N ALA A 77 8.57 34.02 -2.54
CA ALA A 77 9.61 33.18 -3.13
C ALA A 77 10.73 32.92 -2.12
N VAL A 78 11.07 33.90 -1.27
CA VAL A 78 11.97 33.66 -0.13
C VAL A 78 11.35 32.65 0.82
N THR A 79 10.07 32.81 1.16
CA THR A 79 9.36 31.91 2.07
C THR A 79 9.28 30.49 1.52
N ALA A 80 8.98 30.32 0.23
CA ALA A 80 8.94 29.01 -0.42
C ALA A 80 10.33 28.36 -0.54
N LEU A 81 11.39 29.15 -0.74
CA LEU A 81 12.77 28.65 -0.73
C LEU A 81 13.22 28.27 0.69
N GLN A 82 12.89 29.09 1.69
CA GLN A 82 13.17 28.81 3.10
C GLN A 82 12.38 27.60 3.61
N GLU A 83 11.08 27.51 3.29
CA GLU A 83 10.25 26.34 3.59
C GLU A 83 10.78 25.09 2.89
N ARG A 84 11.27 25.23 1.64
CA ARG A 84 11.90 24.13 0.93
C ARG A 84 13.21 23.72 1.58
N GLU A 85 14.07 24.67 1.96
CA GLU A 85 15.33 24.40 2.64
C GLU A 85 15.09 23.77 4.02
N ALA A 86 14.15 24.30 4.81
CA ALA A 86 13.72 23.72 6.07
C ALA A 86 13.17 22.30 5.89
N MET A 87 12.31 22.08 4.88
CA MET A 87 11.80 20.75 4.56
C MET A 87 12.91 19.80 4.11
N MET A 88 13.89 20.28 3.34
CA MET A 88 15.07 19.49 2.96
C MET A 88 15.95 19.14 4.17
N GLN A 89 15.90 19.93 5.26
CA GLN A 89 16.59 19.63 6.50
C GLN A 89 15.82 18.66 7.40
N ASN A 90 14.49 18.59 7.28
CA ASN A 90 13.62 17.71 8.06
C ASN A 90 14.09 16.22 7.97
N PRO A 91 14.42 15.57 9.11
CA PRO A 91 14.94 14.20 9.14
C PRO A 91 13.99 13.15 8.55
N LEU A 92 12.68 13.31 8.79
CA LEU A 92 11.65 12.42 8.25
C LEU A 92 11.51 12.60 6.74
N PHE A 93 11.62 13.84 6.26
CA PHE A 93 11.64 14.15 4.83
C PHE A 93 12.88 13.55 4.13
N LYS A 94 14.07 13.65 4.72
CA LYS A 94 15.31 13.03 4.20
C LYS A 94 15.15 11.51 4.03
N LYS A 95 14.61 10.82 5.03
CA LYS A 95 14.30 9.37 4.95
C LYS A 95 13.28 9.07 3.85
N PHE A 96 12.22 9.87 3.74
CA PHE A 96 11.20 9.73 2.72
C PHE A 96 11.75 9.91 1.29
N VAL A 97 12.60 10.93 1.08
CA VAL A 97 13.32 11.15 -0.18
C VAL A 97 14.22 9.97 -0.50
N GLY A 98 14.92 9.39 0.48
CA GLY A 98 15.75 8.19 0.30
C GLY A 98 14.96 6.98 -0.23
N VAL A 99 13.76 6.75 0.29
CA VAL A 99 12.88 5.66 -0.18
C VAL A 99 12.39 5.91 -1.61
N ILE A 100 12.07 7.16 -1.96
CA ILE A 100 11.61 7.51 -3.31
C ILE A 100 12.76 7.43 -4.30
N SER A 101 13.94 7.97 -3.96
CA SER A 101 15.11 7.99 -4.85
C SER A 101 15.66 6.59 -5.12
N ALA A 102 15.47 5.64 -4.20
CA ALA A 102 15.76 4.23 -4.42
C ALA A 102 14.85 3.55 -5.46
N LYS A 103 13.61 4.05 -5.65
CA LYS A 103 12.66 3.54 -6.65
C LYS A 103 12.78 4.26 -8.00
N ALA A 104 13.12 5.55 -7.98
CA ALA A 104 13.33 6.37 -9.16
C ALA A 104 14.47 7.37 -8.92
N PRO A 105 15.61 7.28 -9.64
CA PRO A 105 16.73 8.19 -9.44
C PRO A 105 16.33 9.65 -9.66
N LEU A 106 16.77 10.52 -8.76
CA LEU A 106 16.59 11.96 -8.91
C LEU A 106 17.57 12.53 -9.95
N ALA A 107 17.16 13.61 -10.61
CA ALA A 107 18.05 14.40 -11.45
C ALA A 107 19.19 15.03 -10.63
N ALA A 108 20.22 15.56 -11.28
CA ALA A 108 21.33 16.20 -10.58
C ALA A 108 20.87 17.50 -9.88
N GLU A 109 21.36 17.73 -8.68
CA GLU A 109 21.10 18.96 -7.92
C GLU A 109 21.47 20.22 -8.72
N GLY A 110 20.58 21.21 -8.69
CA GLY A 110 20.71 22.46 -9.45
C GLY A 110 20.14 22.41 -10.89
N THR A 111 19.54 21.29 -11.30
CA THR A 111 18.80 21.21 -12.58
C THR A 111 17.32 21.59 -12.39
N PRO A 112 16.67 22.23 -13.38
CA PRO A 112 15.23 22.50 -13.34
C PRO A 112 14.40 21.22 -13.14
N GLU A 113 14.88 20.09 -13.68
CA GLU A 113 14.25 18.78 -13.52
C GLU A 113 14.29 18.29 -12.07
N TYR A 114 15.40 18.53 -11.35
CA TYR A 114 15.51 18.20 -9.93
C TYR A 114 14.50 19.01 -9.10
N ASP A 115 14.34 20.30 -9.39
CA ASP A 115 13.41 21.16 -8.66
C ASP A 115 11.95 20.72 -8.86
N VAL A 116 11.57 20.35 -10.09
CA VAL A 116 10.23 19.81 -10.37
C VAL A 116 9.99 18.50 -9.64
N GLN A 117 10.98 17.59 -9.65
CA GLN A 117 10.88 16.32 -8.92
C GLN A 117 10.78 16.54 -7.41
N MET A 118 11.61 17.42 -6.86
CA MET A 118 11.65 17.68 -5.43
C MET A 118 10.38 18.36 -4.93
N ASN A 119 9.85 19.35 -5.66
CA ASN A 119 8.57 19.99 -5.31
C ASN A 119 7.41 18.98 -5.30
N LYS A 120 7.42 18.00 -6.20
CA LYS A 120 6.43 16.91 -6.21
C LYS A 120 6.58 15.99 -5.00
N ILE A 121 7.82 15.70 -4.58
CA ILE A 121 8.11 14.88 -3.40
C ILE A 121 7.69 15.62 -2.13
N ILE A 122 8.02 16.90 -2.00
CA ILE A 122 7.58 17.80 -0.93
C ILE A 122 6.05 17.81 -0.82
N ALA A 123 5.34 18.00 -1.93
CA ALA A 123 3.88 17.97 -1.93
C ALA A 123 3.33 16.61 -1.46
N THR A 124 3.93 15.51 -1.96
CA THR A 124 3.53 14.15 -1.57
C THR A 124 3.79 13.90 -0.07
N PHE A 125 4.91 14.38 0.44
CA PHE A 125 5.26 14.28 1.85
C PHE A 125 4.25 15.05 2.71
N LYS A 126 3.99 16.32 2.40
CA LYS A 126 2.99 17.14 3.10
C LYS A 126 1.60 16.47 3.11
N THR A 127 1.18 15.85 2.01
CA THR A 127 -0.10 15.11 1.96
C THR A 127 -0.13 13.84 2.81
N LYS A 128 1.01 13.18 3.00
CA LYS A 128 1.09 11.90 3.71
C LYS A 128 1.33 12.06 5.20
N PHE A 129 2.09 13.07 5.59
CA PHE A 129 2.55 13.25 6.97
C PHE A 129 1.88 14.43 7.68
N GLY A 130 1.27 15.37 6.94
CA GLY A 130 0.64 16.57 7.50
C GLY A 130 1.66 17.53 8.13
N ASN A 131 1.36 18.83 8.18
CA ASN A 131 2.22 19.82 8.85
C ASN A 131 2.10 19.65 10.38
N LYS A 132 2.74 18.62 10.94
CA LYS A 132 3.02 18.50 12.37
C LYS A 132 4.31 19.27 12.64
N GLU A 133 4.23 20.58 12.79
CA GLU A 133 5.43 21.42 13.01
C GLU A 133 5.26 22.49 14.11
N GLU A 134 4.11 22.64 14.78
CA GLU A 134 3.95 23.69 15.82
C GLU A 134 4.16 23.23 17.27
N GLU A 135 4.60 21.99 17.53
CA GLU A 135 4.87 21.52 18.91
C GLU A 135 6.36 21.43 19.28
N GLU A 136 7.30 21.62 18.34
CA GLU A 136 8.74 21.35 18.57
C GLU A 136 9.62 22.61 18.77
N GLU A 137 9.11 23.84 18.54
CA GLU A 137 9.93 25.07 18.65
C GLU A 137 10.27 25.50 20.10
N GLU A 138 9.70 24.90 21.15
CA GLU A 138 10.10 25.17 22.55
C GLU A 138 11.25 24.26 23.05
N GLU A 139 11.67 23.23 22.29
CA GLU A 139 12.72 22.29 22.72
C GLU A 139 14.15 22.71 22.30
N GLU A 140 14.32 23.60 21.30
CA GLU A 140 15.65 23.94 20.76
C GLU A 140 16.50 24.93 21.59
N ALA A 141 16.04 25.36 22.78
CA ALA A 141 16.86 26.20 23.66
C ALA A 141 17.81 25.38 24.57
N ASP A 142 17.64 24.06 24.67
CA ASP A 142 18.41 23.19 25.57
C ASP A 142 19.48 22.33 24.84
N GLU A 143 19.59 22.41 23.50
CA GLU A 143 20.41 21.49 22.68
C GLU A 143 21.94 21.80 22.59
N GLU A 144 22.50 22.71 23.38
CA GLU A 144 23.97 22.73 23.57
C GLU A 144 24.44 21.79 24.70
N GLU A 145 23.51 21.10 25.39
CA GLU A 145 23.80 20.01 26.33
C GLU A 145 22.99 18.73 26.06
N GLU A 146 22.98 18.20 24.83
CA GLU A 146 22.61 16.78 24.61
C GLU A 146 23.74 16.01 23.92
N GLU A 147 24.81 15.76 24.69
CA GLU A 147 25.53 14.50 24.58
C GLU A 147 24.57 13.36 24.99
N GLU A 148 24.30 12.44 24.06
CA GLU A 148 23.74 11.11 24.31
C GLU A 148 22.44 11.06 25.14
N ALA A 149 21.32 11.53 24.58
CA ALA A 149 20.04 10.93 24.94
C ALA A 149 20.02 9.50 24.36
N GLU A 150 20.52 8.53 25.14
CA GLU A 150 20.14 7.14 24.96
C GLU A 150 18.60 7.13 24.84
N ASP A 151 18.07 6.58 23.74
CA ASP A 151 16.67 6.15 23.67
C ASP A 151 16.46 5.20 24.85
N GLU A 152 16.10 5.73 26.03
CA GLU A 152 15.70 4.92 27.17
C GLU A 152 14.37 4.28 26.76
N VAL A 153 14.48 3.14 26.08
CA VAL A 153 13.39 2.21 25.82
C VAL A 153 12.77 1.94 27.19
N ASP A 154 11.60 2.54 27.47
CA ASP A 154 10.88 2.33 28.71
C ASP A 154 10.77 0.81 28.93
N PRO A 155 11.51 0.24 29.92
CA PRO A 155 11.56 -1.20 30.11
C PRO A 155 10.18 -1.76 30.45
N GLU A 156 9.30 -0.94 31.05
CA GLU A 156 7.93 -1.30 31.34
C GLU A 156 7.07 -1.36 30.07
N ALA A 157 7.21 -0.38 29.16
CA ALA A 157 6.55 -0.40 27.85
C ALA A 157 7.00 -1.58 27.00
N GLU A 158 8.30 -1.87 26.95
CA GLU A 158 8.85 -3.01 26.20
C GLU A 158 8.37 -4.35 26.79
N ALA A 159 8.33 -4.48 28.12
CA ALA A 159 7.77 -5.67 28.78
C ALA A 159 6.27 -5.86 28.46
N LYS A 160 5.49 -4.77 28.41
CA LYS A 160 4.07 -4.82 28.00
C LYS A 160 3.93 -5.16 26.51
N ALA A 161 4.81 -4.64 25.65
CA ALA A 161 4.83 -4.95 24.23
C ALA A 161 5.13 -6.44 23.99
N GLU A 162 6.10 -6.98 24.71
CA GLU A 162 6.45 -8.41 24.68
C GLU A 162 5.29 -9.29 25.16
N ALA A 163 4.57 -8.87 26.21
CA ALA A 163 3.37 -9.55 26.68
C ALA A 163 2.23 -9.52 25.62
N ALA A 164 2.01 -8.38 24.97
CA ALA A 164 1.04 -8.25 23.88
C ALA A 164 1.41 -9.12 22.67
N LYS A 165 2.70 -9.22 22.31
CA LYS A 165 3.19 -10.17 21.31
C LYS A 165 2.90 -11.61 21.73
N ALA A 166 3.16 -11.98 22.97
CA ALA A 166 2.90 -13.33 23.46
C ALA A 166 1.41 -13.68 23.36
N GLU A 167 0.51 -12.76 23.72
CA GLU A 167 -0.93 -12.91 23.53
C GLU A 167 -1.28 -13.11 22.04
N GLY A 168 -0.70 -12.30 21.16
CA GLY A 168 -0.86 -12.46 19.71
C GLY A 168 -0.46 -13.85 19.22
N ASN A 169 0.65 -14.40 19.73
CA ASN A 169 1.10 -15.75 19.38
C ASN A 169 0.12 -16.83 19.83
N GLU A 170 -0.51 -16.69 21.00
CA GLU A 170 -1.57 -17.61 21.45
C GLU A 170 -2.82 -17.53 20.56
N TYR A 171 -3.18 -16.33 20.10
CA TYR A 171 -4.24 -16.17 19.11
C TYR A 171 -3.91 -16.80 17.76
N ILE A 172 -2.65 -16.75 17.30
CA ILE A 172 -2.28 -17.48 16.07
C ILE A 172 -2.44 -19.00 16.26
N LYS A 173 -2.00 -19.57 17.39
CA LYS A 173 -2.13 -21.01 17.67
C LYS A 173 -3.60 -21.46 17.67
N THR A 174 -4.49 -20.61 18.17
CA THR A 174 -5.94 -20.84 18.20
C THR A 174 -6.67 -20.38 16.94
N GLN A 175 -5.94 -19.95 15.91
CA GLN A 175 -6.45 -19.44 14.63
C GLN A 175 -7.36 -18.21 14.75
N ALA A 176 -7.27 -17.48 15.86
CA ALA A 176 -7.98 -16.23 16.09
C ALA A 176 -7.23 -15.03 15.47
N PHE A 177 -7.05 -15.04 14.15
CA PHE A 177 -6.11 -14.13 13.45
C PHE A 177 -6.41 -12.63 13.62
N ARG A 178 -7.69 -12.22 13.69
CA ARG A 178 -8.06 -10.81 13.97
C ARG A 178 -7.64 -10.38 15.38
N LYS A 179 -7.75 -11.27 16.37
CA LYS A 179 -7.28 -10.99 17.74
C LYS A 179 -5.75 -10.94 17.79
N ALA A 180 -5.08 -11.80 17.02
CA ALA A 180 -3.63 -11.77 16.88
C ALA A 180 -3.16 -10.42 16.28
N GLU A 181 -3.77 -9.97 15.19
CA GLU A 181 -3.50 -8.67 14.57
C GLU A 181 -3.64 -7.51 15.57
N ALA A 182 -4.73 -7.49 16.35
CA ALA A 182 -4.95 -6.47 17.38
C ALA A 182 -3.90 -6.53 18.51
N ALA A 183 -3.50 -7.72 18.93
CA ALA A 183 -2.47 -7.89 19.96
C ALA A 183 -1.09 -7.42 19.48
N TYR A 184 -0.69 -7.73 18.25
CA TYR A 184 0.57 -7.21 17.69
C TYR A 184 0.52 -5.70 17.42
N SER A 185 -0.65 -5.15 17.07
CA SER A 185 -0.81 -3.69 16.93
C SER A 185 -0.60 -2.99 18.26
N ARG A 186 -1.18 -3.52 19.36
CA ARG A 186 -0.90 -3.00 20.71
C ARG A 186 0.59 -3.09 21.08
N ALA A 187 1.29 -4.16 20.67
CA ALA A 187 2.73 -4.25 20.90
C ALA A 187 3.50 -3.12 20.18
N LEU A 188 3.09 -2.77 18.96
CA LEU A 188 3.68 -1.68 18.18
C LEU A 188 3.27 -0.29 18.70
N ASP A 189 2.07 -0.14 19.27
CA ASP A 189 1.65 1.11 19.91
C ASP A 189 2.49 1.39 21.17
N LEU A 190 2.91 0.34 21.89
CA LEU A 190 3.73 0.43 23.09
C LEU A 190 5.23 0.58 22.77
N SER A 191 5.68 -0.06 21.69
CA SER A 191 7.09 -0.08 21.27
C SER A 191 7.16 -0.02 19.75
N PRO A 192 7.08 1.19 19.15
CA PRO A 192 7.06 1.35 17.70
C PRO A 192 8.44 1.15 17.06
N THR A 193 9.51 1.53 17.75
CA THR A 193 10.91 1.50 17.28
C THR A 193 11.86 0.80 18.25
N GLY A 194 11.33 0.12 19.26
CA GLY A 194 12.13 -0.63 20.22
C GLY A 194 12.82 -1.86 19.62
N PRO A 195 13.62 -2.57 20.44
CA PRO A 195 14.54 -3.61 19.97
C PRO A 195 13.81 -4.78 19.29
N ASN A 196 12.57 -5.08 19.71
CA ASN A 196 11.77 -6.17 19.16
C ASN A 196 10.68 -5.72 18.17
N SER A 197 10.59 -4.43 17.83
CA SER A 197 9.50 -3.91 16.98
C SER A 197 9.48 -4.53 15.58
N HIS A 198 10.65 -4.88 15.04
CA HIS A 198 10.74 -5.66 13.79
C HIS A 198 10.02 -7.02 13.90
N ILE A 199 10.06 -7.68 15.06
CA ILE A 199 9.37 -8.95 15.30
C ILE A 199 7.85 -8.72 15.37
N TYR A 200 7.39 -7.65 16.01
CA TYR A 200 5.96 -7.34 16.12
C TYR A 200 5.35 -7.08 14.75
N HIS A 201 5.98 -6.24 13.93
CA HIS A 201 5.60 -6.04 12.52
C HIS A 201 5.56 -7.36 11.76
N CYS A 202 6.61 -8.16 11.83
CA CYS A 202 6.68 -9.41 11.08
C CYS A 202 5.60 -10.43 11.52
N ASN A 203 5.23 -10.45 12.81
CA ASN A 203 4.18 -11.32 13.31
C ASN A 203 2.77 -10.80 12.97
N ARG A 204 2.56 -9.48 12.96
CA ARG A 204 1.33 -8.87 12.44
C ARG A 204 1.15 -9.16 10.95
N ALA A 205 2.22 -9.09 10.16
CA ALA A 205 2.20 -9.53 8.76
C ALA A 205 1.74 -10.98 8.62
N ALA A 206 2.18 -11.88 9.50
CA ALA A 206 1.73 -13.27 9.49
C ALA A 206 0.22 -13.38 9.76
N ALA A 207 -0.31 -12.65 10.75
CA ALA A 207 -1.75 -12.61 11.04
C ALA A 207 -2.55 -12.09 9.83
N ARG A 208 -2.06 -11.03 9.18
CA ARG A 208 -2.67 -10.43 7.98
C ARG A 208 -2.62 -11.35 6.77
N CYS A 209 -1.54 -12.11 6.59
CA CYS A 209 -1.47 -13.19 5.61
C CYS A 209 -2.56 -14.26 5.83
N PHE A 210 -2.83 -14.67 7.09
CA PHE A 210 -3.93 -15.60 7.38
C PHE A 210 -5.32 -15.01 7.11
N LEU A 211 -5.44 -13.68 7.13
CA LEU A 211 -6.67 -12.95 6.80
C LEU A 211 -6.78 -12.65 5.30
N ASN A 212 -5.79 -13.04 4.49
CA ASN A 212 -5.63 -12.68 3.08
C ASN A 212 -5.55 -11.16 2.84
N ASP A 213 -5.11 -10.40 3.84
CA ASP A 213 -4.85 -8.96 3.74
C ASP A 213 -3.40 -8.75 3.29
N TRP A 214 -3.16 -9.00 2.00
CA TRP A 214 -1.82 -9.08 1.44
C TRP A 214 -1.10 -7.74 1.39
N ASP A 215 -1.82 -6.66 1.04
CA ASP A 215 -1.26 -5.30 0.99
C ASP A 215 -0.77 -4.87 2.38
N ALA A 216 -1.60 -5.04 3.42
CA ALA A 216 -1.21 -4.70 4.79
C ALA A 216 -0.09 -5.61 5.33
N ALA A 217 -0.03 -6.86 4.88
CA ALA A 217 1.08 -7.76 5.21
C ALA A 217 2.40 -7.33 4.54
N VAL A 218 2.36 -6.81 3.31
CA VAL A 218 3.53 -6.24 2.62
C VAL A 218 4.05 -5.02 3.39
N GLU A 219 3.17 -4.10 3.78
CA GLU A 219 3.55 -2.91 4.56
C GLU A 219 4.26 -3.29 5.87
N ASP A 220 3.72 -4.25 6.62
CA ASP A 220 4.34 -4.74 7.84
C ASP A 220 5.68 -5.45 7.59
N CYS A 221 5.80 -6.22 6.51
CA CYS A 221 7.06 -6.86 6.18
C CYS A 221 8.14 -5.83 5.83
N LEU A 222 7.79 -4.77 5.09
CA LEU A 222 8.72 -3.69 4.75
C LEU A 222 9.15 -2.92 6.00
N ALA A 223 8.20 -2.55 6.88
CA ALA A 223 8.53 -1.91 8.15
C ALA A 223 9.45 -2.78 9.02
N SER A 224 9.21 -4.10 9.06
CA SER A 224 10.12 -5.03 9.75
C SER A 224 11.53 -5.07 9.13
N ILE A 225 11.65 -4.97 7.81
CA ILE A 225 12.94 -4.98 7.10
C ILE A 225 13.67 -3.66 7.33
N ASP A 226 12.96 -2.53 7.36
CA ASP A 226 13.54 -1.22 7.62
C ASP A 226 14.15 -1.17 9.03
N LEU A 227 13.48 -1.76 10.02
CA LEU A 227 13.99 -1.87 11.40
C LEU A 227 15.09 -2.93 11.55
N SER A 228 14.98 -4.06 10.85
CA SER A 228 15.97 -5.14 10.90
C SER A 228 16.21 -5.75 9.52
N PRO A 229 17.18 -5.21 8.75
CA PRO A 229 17.44 -5.64 7.37
C PRO A 229 17.90 -7.10 7.23
N ALA A 230 18.37 -7.71 8.32
CA ALA A 230 18.81 -9.11 8.37
C ALA A 230 17.70 -10.08 8.83
N TYR A 231 16.48 -9.59 9.10
CA TYR A 231 15.40 -10.44 9.61
C TYR A 231 14.76 -11.30 8.51
N ILE A 232 15.32 -12.49 8.29
CA ILE A 232 14.97 -13.44 7.23
C ILE A 232 13.45 -13.70 7.11
N LYS A 233 12.75 -13.80 8.25
CA LYS A 233 11.31 -14.10 8.28
C LYS A 233 10.46 -13.03 7.60
N ALA A 234 10.89 -11.76 7.65
CA ALA A 234 10.18 -10.68 6.97
C ALA A 234 10.26 -10.83 5.45
N TYR A 235 11.43 -11.17 4.90
CA TYR A 235 11.57 -11.45 3.46
C TYR A 235 10.78 -12.69 3.01
N ALA A 236 10.77 -13.75 3.82
CA ALA A 236 9.99 -14.95 3.52
C ALA A 236 8.48 -14.66 3.47
N ARG A 237 7.96 -13.86 4.40
CA ARG A 237 6.55 -13.44 4.45
C ARG A 237 6.21 -12.43 3.36
N LEU A 238 7.12 -11.51 3.06
CA LEU A 238 7.00 -10.58 1.95
C LEU A 238 6.87 -11.32 0.61
N GLY A 239 7.71 -12.33 0.38
CA GLY A 239 7.62 -13.19 -0.79
C GLY A 239 6.29 -13.95 -0.86
N TYR A 240 5.77 -14.41 0.29
CA TYR A 240 4.48 -15.08 0.37
C TYR A 240 3.31 -14.15 0.04
N ALA A 241 3.31 -12.93 0.59
CA ALA A 241 2.28 -11.94 0.29
C ALA A 241 2.27 -11.59 -1.22
N TYR A 242 3.44 -11.26 -1.80
CA TYR A 242 3.54 -10.98 -3.23
C TYR A 242 3.14 -12.16 -4.11
N TYR A 243 3.46 -13.40 -3.70
CA TYR A 243 3.03 -14.59 -4.42
C TYR A 243 1.50 -14.69 -4.46
N ASN A 244 0.80 -14.42 -3.36
CA ASN A 244 -0.66 -14.46 -3.33
C ASN A 244 -1.32 -13.26 -4.03
N MET A 245 -0.60 -12.14 -4.18
CA MET A 245 -1.00 -11.01 -5.02
C MET A 245 -0.73 -11.22 -6.51
N GLU A 246 -0.19 -12.38 -6.90
CA GLU A 246 0.25 -12.69 -8.26
C GLU A 246 1.39 -11.79 -8.79
N ASP A 247 2.06 -11.04 -7.91
CA ASP A 247 3.29 -10.33 -8.24
C ASP A 247 4.49 -11.29 -8.14
N TRP A 248 4.59 -12.16 -9.15
CA TRP A 248 5.61 -13.20 -9.20
C TRP A 248 7.04 -12.63 -9.24
N GLU A 249 7.23 -11.42 -9.79
CA GLU A 249 8.54 -10.79 -9.89
C GLU A 249 9.01 -10.27 -8.53
N ALA A 250 8.12 -9.59 -7.79
CA ALA A 250 8.41 -9.16 -6.43
C ALA A 250 8.59 -10.36 -5.48
N ALA A 251 7.77 -11.41 -5.62
CA ALA A 251 7.88 -12.63 -4.84
C ALA A 251 9.25 -13.31 -5.03
N VAL A 252 9.72 -13.45 -6.27
CA VAL A 252 11.05 -14.00 -6.59
C VAL A 252 12.15 -13.18 -5.92
N LYS A 253 12.10 -11.84 -6.01
CA LYS A 253 13.11 -10.97 -5.38
C LYS A 253 13.14 -11.15 -3.86
N ALA A 254 11.98 -11.16 -3.21
CA ALA A 254 11.87 -11.31 -1.76
C ALA A 254 12.38 -12.68 -1.28
N TYR A 255 11.97 -13.77 -1.93
CA TYR A 255 12.48 -15.11 -1.59
C TYR A 255 13.98 -15.27 -1.88
N THR A 256 14.49 -14.65 -2.94
CA THR A 256 15.93 -14.65 -3.25
C THR A 256 16.70 -13.99 -2.10
N LYS A 257 16.25 -12.83 -1.61
CA LYS A 257 16.86 -12.18 -0.44
C LYS A 257 16.79 -13.04 0.82
N ALA A 258 15.67 -13.72 1.07
CA ALA A 258 15.55 -14.65 2.20
C ALA A 258 16.57 -15.82 2.10
N ILE A 259 16.86 -16.32 0.90
CA ILE A 259 17.83 -17.40 0.66
C ILE A 259 19.28 -16.89 0.72
N GLU A 260 19.55 -15.66 0.28
CA GLU A 260 20.87 -15.04 0.44
C GLU A 260 21.26 -14.94 1.93
N LEU A 261 20.30 -14.59 2.78
CA LEU A 261 20.49 -14.51 4.23
C LEU A 261 20.53 -15.89 4.91
N GLU A 262 19.70 -16.84 4.46
CA GLU A 262 19.69 -18.22 4.98
C GLU A 262 19.72 -19.26 3.84
N PRO A 263 20.92 -19.61 3.33
CA PRO A 263 21.05 -20.49 2.18
C PRO A 263 20.57 -21.92 2.40
N ASN A 264 20.36 -22.35 3.65
CA ASN A 264 19.94 -23.71 3.98
C ASN A 264 18.42 -23.84 4.18
N ASN A 265 17.66 -22.75 4.07
CA ASN A 265 16.23 -22.77 4.25
C ASN A 265 15.52 -23.44 3.05
N THR A 266 15.10 -24.69 3.21
CA THR A 266 14.45 -25.47 2.15
C THR A 266 13.08 -24.91 1.78
N ALA A 267 12.31 -24.42 2.74
CA ALA A 267 10.99 -23.84 2.51
C ALA A 267 11.05 -22.59 1.61
N ASN A 268 12.03 -21.71 1.83
CA ASN A 268 12.25 -20.55 0.98
C ASN A 268 12.68 -20.96 -0.44
N LYS A 269 13.55 -21.98 -0.58
CA LYS A 269 13.94 -22.52 -1.89
C LYS A 269 12.76 -23.09 -2.66
N GLU A 270 11.89 -23.85 -1.99
CA GLU A 270 10.68 -24.39 -2.61
C GLU A 270 9.72 -23.28 -3.03
N SER A 271 9.56 -22.26 -2.19
CA SER A 271 8.70 -21.11 -2.46
C SER A 271 9.23 -20.27 -3.63
N LEU A 272 10.55 -20.04 -3.69
CA LEU A 272 11.23 -19.41 -4.82
C LEU A 272 10.94 -20.19 -6.11
N LYS A 273 11.15 -21.51 -6.11
CA LYS A 273 10.90 -22.37 -7.28
C LYS A 273 9.44 -22.28 -7.76
N LYS A 274 8.48 -22.23 -6.84
CA LYS A 274 7.05 -22.03 -7.15
C LYS A 274 6.80 -20.67 -7.80
N ALA A 275 7.40 -19.59 -7.26
CA ALA A 275 7.29 -18.24 -7.81
C ALA A 275 7.93 -18.13 -9.20
N GLU A 276 9.12 -18.68 -9.40
CA GLU A 276 9.80 -18.72 -10.70
C GLU A 276 9.00 -19.49 -11.76
N ALA A 277 8.38 -20.62 -11.38
CA ALA A 277 7.55 -21.40 -12.29
C ALA A 277 6.33 -20.59 -12.76
N LYS A 278 5.67 -19.85 -11.87
CA LYS A 278 4.56 -18.95 -12.20
C LYS A 278 5.02 -17.81 -13.11
N LEU A 279 6.13 -17.15 -12.77
CA LEU A 279 6.71 -16.08 -13.58
C LEU A 279 7.06 -16.56 -14.99
N LYS A 280 7.68 -17.73 -15.11
CA LYS A 280 8.00 -18.34 -16.41
C LYS A 280 6.74 -18.66 -17.21
N ALA A 281 5.70 -19.19 -16.57
CA ALA A 281 4.43 -19.48 -17.23
C ALA A 281 3.82 -18.20 -17.83
N VAL A 282 3.75 -17.12 -17.05
CA VAL A 282 3.21 -15.82 -17.51
C VAL A 282 4.05 -15.25 -18.67
N ARG A 283 5.38 -15.26 -18.55
CA ARG A 283 6.28 -14.81 -19.63
C ARG A 283 6.13 -15.64 -20.90
N SER A 284 5.98 -16.95 -20.75
CA SER A 284 5.78 -17.86 -21.90
C SER A 284 4.44 -17.62 -22.59
N ALA A 285 3.35 -17.41 -21.84
CA ALA A 285 2.04 -17.06 -22.36
C ALA A 285 2.04 -15.72 -23.10
N SER A 286 2.72 -14.71 -22.54
CA SER A 286 2.91 -13.41 -23.20
C SER A 286 3.70 -13.54 -24.52
N SER A 287 4.69 -14.43 -24.58
CA SER A 287 5.50 -14.67 -25.79
C SER A 287 4.77 -15.44 -26.90
N SER A 288 3.77 -16.26 -26.56
CA SER A 288 2.91 -16.95 -27.54
C SER A 288 1.88 -16.01 -28.15
N VAL A 289 1.37 -15.04 -27.37
CA VAL A 289 0.47 -13.99 -27.89
C VAL A 289 1.21 -13.07 -28.86
N ALA A 290 2.47 -12.70 -28.57
CA ALA A 290 3.29 -11.88 -29.46
C ALA A 290 3.66 -12.58 -30.79
N ARG A 291 3.77 -13.91 -30.81
CA ARG A 291 4.03 -14.71 -32.02
C ARG A 291 2.78 -15.06 -32.83
N GLY A 292 1.59 -14.75 -32.32
CA GLY A 292 0.31 -14.90 -33.01
C GLY A 292 -0.12 -13.68 -33.81
N ALA A 293 0.61 -12.56 -33.74
CA ALA A 293 0.36 -11.39 -34.58
C ALA A 293 0.93 -11.65 -35.99
N PRO A 294 0.10 -11.74 -37.05
CA PRO A 294 0.62 -11.82 -38.41
C PRO A 294 1.32 -10.50 -38.72
N ALA A 295 2.56 -10.58 -39.21
CA ALA A 295 3.26 -9.43 -39.74
C ALA A 295 2.39 -8.79 -40.82
N ALA A 296 2.01 -7.53 -40.60
CA ALA A 296 1.17 -6.76 -41.50
C ALA A 296 1.85 -6.60 -42.85
N GLY A 297 1.39 -7.38 -43.83
CA GLY A 297 1.49 -7.11 -45.24
C GLY A 297 0.11 -7.23 -45.84
N GLY A 298 -0.59 -6.10 -46.00
CA GLY A 298 -1.83 -6.02 -46.77
C GLY A 298 -3.04 -5.57 -45.97
N ALA A 299 -3.59 -4.44 -46.38
CA ALA A 299 -4.86 -3.89 -45.93
C ALA A 299 -6.02 -4.89 -46.14
N GLY A 300 -6.88 -5.03 -45.13
CA GLY A 300 -8.13 -5.79 -45.21
C GLY A 300 -8.67 -6.09 -43.82
N GLY A 301 -9.84 -5.54 -43.50
CA GLY A 301 -10.45 -5.59 -42.16
C GLY A 301 -10.55 -7.00 -41.59
N MET A 302 -10.16 -7.15 -40.32
CA MET A 302 -10.46 -8.35 -39.54
C MET A 302 -11.97 -8.38 -39.27
N ASP A 303 -12.61 -9.43 -39.77
CA ASP A 303 -14.04 -9.69 -39.64
C ASP A 303 -14.41 -10.03 -38.18
N MET A 304 -15.05 -9.06 -37.51
CA MET A 304 -15.62 -9.21 -36.17
C MET A 304 -16.72 -10.30 -36.09
N SER A 305 -17.16 -10.88 -37.22
CA SER A 305 -18.11 -12.01 -37.22
C SER A 305 -17.49 -13.32 -36.73
N ALA A 306 -16.17 -13.50 -36.83
CA ALA A 306 -15.49 -14.69 -36.29
C ALA A 306 -15.37 -14.66 -34.75
N LEU A 307 -15.29 -13.46 -34.15
CA LEU A 307 -15.26 -13.28 -32.69
C LEU A 307 -16.66 -13.40 -32.07
N ALA A 308 -17.70 -12.98 -32.79
CA ALA A 308 -19.10 -13.11 -32.37
C ALA A 308 -19.62 -14.57 -32.41
N GLY A 309 -19.07 -15.42 -33.28
CA GLY A 309 -19.38 -16.85 -33.30
C GLY A 309 -18.76 -17.66 -32.15
N MET A 310 -17.68 -17.14 -31.55
CA MET A 310 -16.98 -17.77 -30.44
C MET A 310 -17.41 -17.23 -29.06
N LEU A 311 -17.89 -15.98 -29.00
CA LEU A 311 -18.31 -15.31 -27.77
C LEU A 311 -19.81 -14.98 -27.75
N GLY A 312 -20.64 -16.00 -27.95
CA GLY A 312 -22.02 -16.07 -27.43
C GLY A 312 -22.89 -14.81 -27.60
N GLY A 313 -23.32 -14.53 -28.83
CA GLY A 313 -24.26 -13.44 -29.13
C GLY A 313 -25.67 -13.93 -29.44
N ALA A 314 -26.54 -13.94 -28.43
CA ALA A 314 -27.99 -13.75 -28.48
C ALA A 314 -28.84 -14.65 -29.40
N GLY A 315 -29.34 -15.75 -28.85
CA GLY A 315 -30.47 -16.49 -29.40
C GLY A 315 -30.62 -17.83 -28.68
N GLY A 316 -31.66 -17.96 -27.86
CA GLY A 316 -31.84 -19.10 -26.95
C GLY A 316 -31.71 -20.48 -27.62
N GLY A 317 -30.95 -21.37 -26.98
CA GLY A 317 -30.86 -22.78 -27.33
C GLY A 317 -29.52 -23.41 -26.95
N GLU A 318 -29.50 -24.14 -25.83
CA GLU A 318 -28.57 -25.23 -25.47
C GLU A 318 -27.18 -25.26 -26.14
N GLY A 319 -26.28 -24.37 -25.74
CA GLY A 319 -24.85 -24.41 -26.08
C GLY A 319 -24.00 -25.19 -25.07
N GLY A 320 -24.57 -26.19 -24.39
CA GLY A 320 -23.84 -27.03 -23.44
C GLY A 320 -22.97 -28.08 -24.13
N LEU A 321 -22.00 -28.62 -23.38
CA LEU A 321 -21.08 -29.73 -23.73
C LEU A 321 -21.77 -30.96 -24.39
N ALA A 322 -23.10 -31.04 -24.34
CA ALA A 322 -23.95 -32.01 -25.02
C ALA A 322 -23.97 -31.88 -26.56
N GLY A 323 -23.77 -30.69 -27.14
CA GLY A 323 -23.77 -30.48 -28.60
C GLY A 323 -22.51 -30.99 -29.31
N LEU A 324 -21.38 -31.06 -28.59
CA LEU A 324 -20.12 -31.62 -29.09
C LEU A 324 -20.18 -33.15 -29.24
N LEU A 325 -21.01 -33.82 -28.43
CA LEU A 325 -21.17 -35.27 -28.43
C LEU A 325 -22.08 -35.81 -29.53
N ASN A 326 -22.86 -34.94 -30.19
CA ASN A 326 -23.80 -35.35 -31.25
C ASN A 326 -23.31 -34.99 -32.66
N ASN A 327 -22.04 -34.60 -32.81
CA ASN A 327 -21.44 -34.31 -34.11
C ASN A 327 -20.99 -35.62 -34.80
N PRO A 328 -21.58 -36.01 -35.95
CA PRO A 328 -21.25 -37.25 -36.64
C PRO A 328 -19.78 -37.34 -37.11
N ALA A 329 -19.08 -36.21 -37.24
CA ALA A 329 -17.65 -36.17 -37.53
C ALA A 329 -16.79 -36.67 -36.33
N ILE A 330 -17.19 -36.36 -35.10
CA ILE A 330 -16.50 -36.83 -33.88
C ILE A 330 -16.76 -38.32 -33.65
N MET A 331 -17.97 -38.80 -33.96
CA MET A 331 -18.31 -40.23 -33.85
C MET A 331 -17.51 -41.09 -34.83
N LYS A 332 -17.19 -40.55 -36.02
CA LYS A 332 -16.33 -41.21 -37.02
C LYS A 332 -14.85 -41.18 -36.63
N MET A 333 -14.41 -40.12 -35.96
CA MET A 333 -13.05 -39.99 -35.42
C MET A 333 -12.83 -40.87 -34.18
N ALA A 334 -13.87 -41.10 -33.38
CA ALA A 334 -13.84 -42.00 -32.22
C ALA A 334 -13.83 -43.50 -32.59
N GLN A 335 -14.22 -43.85 -33.82
CA GLN A 335 -14.11 -45.20 -34.37
C GLN A 335 -12.72 -45.48 -34.98
N ASP A 336 -11.84 -44.48 -35.04
CA ASP A 336 -10.47 -44.65 -35.52
C ASP A 336 -9.64 -45.42 -34.48
N PRO A 337 -9.07 -46.60 -34.81
CA PRO A 337 -8.27 -47.40 -33.89
C PRO A 337 -7.08 -46.65 -33.29
N ALA A 338 -6.51 -45.67 -34.00
CA ALA A 338 -5.42 -44.84 -33.51
C ALA A 338 -5.87 -43.86 -32.42
N VAL A 339 -7.08 -43.29 -32.58
CA VAL A 339 -7.67 -42.37 -31.61
C VAL A 339 -8.16 -43.12 -30.37
N MET A 340 -8.71 -44.32 -30.53
CA MET A 340 -9.10 -45.18 -29.39
C MET A 340 -7.88 -45.64 -28.58
N LYS A 341 -6.75 -45.95 -29.23
CA LYS A 341 -5.47 -46.25 -28.57
C LYS A 341 -4.88 -45.04 -27.85
N MET A 342 -5.05 -43.83 -28.41
CA MET A 342 -4.65 -42.57 -27.78
C MET A 342 -5.52 -42.24 -26.56
N ALA A 343 -6.84 -42.42 -26.66
CA ALA A 343 -7.77 -42.24 -25.54
C ALA A 343 -7.52 -43.26 -24.42
N GLN A 344 -7.22 -44.52 -24.76
CA GLN A 344 -6.86 -45.56 -23.79
C GLN A 344 -5.48 -45.30 -23.13
N GLY A 345 -4.55 -44.68 -23.84
CA GLY A 345 -3.27 -44.19 -23.28
C GLY A 345 -3.45 -42.97 -22.36
N MET A 346 -4.46 -42.13 -22.62
CA MET A 346 -4.80 -40.97 -21.79
C MET A 346 -5.54 -41.39 -20.51
N MET A 347 -6.42 -42.39 -20.61
CA MET A 347 -7.19 -42.92 -19.48
C MET A 347 -6.38 -43.86 -18.57
N SER A 348 -5.28 -44.41 -19.07
CA SER A 348 -4.37 -45.26 -18.30
C SER A 348 -3.23 -44.50 -17.62
N ASN A 349 -3.13 -43.17 -17.80
CA ASN A 349 -2.07 -42.35 -17.23
C ASN A 349 -2.51 -41.69 -15.90
N PRO A 350 -2.07 -42.19 -14.72
CA PRO A 350 -2.59 -41.76 -13.42
C PRO A 350 -2.29 -40.28 -13.11
N ALA A 351 -1.20 -39.75 -13.67
CA ALA A 351 -0.80 -38.35 -13.51
C ALA A 351 -1.77 -37.35 -14.16
N MET A 352 -2.42 -37.75 -15.27
CA MET A 352 -3.35 -36.88 -15.99
C MET A 352 -4.74 -36.86 -15.34
N MET A 353 -5.16 -37.96 -14.73
CA MET A 353 -6.40 -38.02 -13.95
C MET A 353 -6.31 -37.12 -12.70
N ALA A 354 -5.16 -37.11 -12.02
CA ALA A 354 -4.90 -36.19 -10.90
C ALA A 354 -4.91 -34.72 -11.33
N GLN A 355 -4.32 -34.41 -12.50
CA GLN A 355 -4.31 -33.05 -13.06
C GLN A 355 -5.70 -32.59 -13.51
N MET A 356 -6.52 -33.49 -14.07
CA MET A 356 -7.90 -33.18 -14.44
C MET A 356 -8.82 -33.02 -13.22
N GLN A 357 -8.58 -33.78 -12.15
CA GLN A 357 -9.26 -33.60 -10.87
C GLN A 357 -8.89 -32.27 -10.20
N GLN A 358 -7.66 -31.79 -10.40
CA GLN A 358 -7.22 -30.46 -9.95
C GLN A 358 -7.79 -29.33 -10.81
N MET A 359 -8.04 -29.58 -12.10
CA MET A 359 -8.62 -28.59 -13.03
C MET A 359 -10.16 -28.51 -12.95
N MET A 360 -10.83 -29.63 -12.64
CA MET A 360 -12.26 -29.70 -12.34
C MET A 360 -12.59 -29.35 -10.87
N GLY A 361 -11.57 -29.19 -10.01
CA GLY A 361 -11.69 -28.69 -8.64
C GLY A 361 -11.58 -27.16 -8.51
N GLY A 362 -11.75 -26.42 -9.62
CA GLY A 362 -11.72 -24.96 -9.62
C GLY A 362 -13.02 -24.36 -9.10
N GLY A 363 -13.06 -24.02 -7.81
CA GLY A 363 -14.19 -23.29 -7.24
C GLY A 363 -14.16 -23.27 -5.71
N GLY A 364 -13.21 -22.58 -5.11
CA GLY A 364 -13.23 -22.34 -3.68
C GLY A 364 -11.92 -21.78 -3.19
N GLY A 365 -11.94 -20.61 -2.56
CA GLY A 365 -10.84 -20.08 -1.77
C GLY A 365 -10.49 -21.07 -0.67
N GLY A 366 -9.65 -22.04 -1.01
CA GLY A 366 -9.13 -23.03 -0.10
C GLY A 366 -8.24 -22.34 0.90
N MET A 367 -8.50 -22.59 2.18
CA MET A 367 -7.62 -22.17 3.28
C MET A 367 -6.14 -22.40 2.92
N PRO A 368 -5.25 -21.47 3.28
CA PRO A 368 -3.83 -21.59 2.96
C PRO A 368 -3.25 -22.89 3.52
N ASP A 369 -2.32 -23.48 2.76
CA ASP A 369 -1.55 -24.64 3.17
C ASP A 369 -0.74 -24.34 4.45
N MET A 370 -1.30 -24.75 5.59
CA MET A 370 -0.72 -24.57 6.92
C MET A 370 0.67 -25.21 7.04
N SER A 371 1.04 -26.15 6.17
CA SER A 371 2.34 -26.81 6.21
C SER A 371 3.48 -25.88 5.77
N ALA A 372 3.25 -25.07 4.74
CA ALA A 372 4.24 -24.09 4.27
C ALA A 372 4.45 -22.97 5.30
N LEU A 373 3.38 -22.58 5.99
CA LEU A 373 3.40 -21.50 6.98
C LEU A 373 3.86 -21.95 8.38
N ALA A 374 3.63 -23.21 8.76
CA ALA A 374 4.18 -23.81 9.98
C ALA A 374 5.72 -23.83 9.98
N GLY A 375 6.36 -24.06 8.82
CA GLY A 375 7.82 -23.93 8.65
C GLY A 375 8.31 -22.49 8.81
N MET A 376 7.50 -21.49 8.44
CA MET A 376 7.79 -20.06 8.62
C MET A 376 7.45 -19.54 10.03
N MET A 377 6.71 -20.31 10.82
CA MET A 377 6.36 -20.00 12.22
C MET A 377 7.26 -20.73 13.23
N GLY A 378 8.00 -21.76 12.78
CA GLY A 378 8.97 -22.51 13.57
C GLY A 378 10.20 -21.67 13.95
N GLY A 379 10.14 -21.04 15.11
CA GLY A 379 11.28 -20.34 15.71
C GLY A 379 10.86 -19.21 16.62
N ALA A 380 10.04 -19.50 17.63
CA ALA A 380 9.94 -18.67 18.82
C ALA A 380 11.13 -19.05 19.71
N GLY A 381 12.22 -18.29 19.63
CA GLY A 381 13.39 -18.49 20.48
C GLY A 381 13.17 -17.89 21.86
N GLY A 382 13.24 -18.73 22.90
CA GLY A 382 13.14 -18.35 24.31
C GLY A 382 13.11 -19.53 25.29
N ALA A 383 14.22 -20.27 25.39
CA ALA A 383 14.65 -21.22 26.46
C ALA A 383 13.86 -22.55 26.72
N PRO A 384 14.54 -23.60 27.25
CA PRO A 384 14.03 -24.98 27.32
C PRO A 384 13.35 -25.27 28.67
N GLY A 385 12.10 -25.72 28.65
CA GLY A 385 11.37 -26.11 29.86
C GLY A 385 10.28 -27.11 29.51
N GLY A 386 10.29 -28.26 30.21
CA GLY A 386 9.54 -29.45 29.87
C GLY A 386 8.02 -29.26 29.80
N MET A 387 7.45 -30.00 28.85
CA MET A 387 6.02 -30.20 28.62
C MET A 387 5.39 -30.93 29.83
N PRO A 388 4.36 -30.39 30.51
CA PRO A 388 3.41 -31.21 31.23
C PRO A 388 2.29 -31.67 30.28
N PRO A 389 1.71 -32.87 30.48
CA PRO A 389 0.66 -33.39 29.60
C PRO A 389 -0.66 -32.62 29.80
N PRO A 390 -1.54 -32.57 28.78
CA PRO A 390 -2.82 -31.88 28.90
C PRO A 390 -3.78 -32.65 29.83
N PRO A 391 -4.60 -31.99 30.66
CA PRO A 391 -5.68 -32.65 31.36
C PRO A 391 -6.83 -32.99 30.41
N ALA A 392 -7.43 -34.14 30.68
CA ALA A 392 -8.51 -34.76 29.93
C ALA A 392 -9.81 -33.92 29.93
N SER A 393 -10.50 -33.97 28.80
CA SER A 393 -11.95 -33.84 28.60
C SER A 393 -12.79 -33.20 29.71
N GLY A 394 -13.31 -32.01 29.45
CA GLY A 394 -14.39 -31.39 30.21
C GLY A 394 -15.17 -30.42 29.36
N SER A 395 -16.07 -30.95 28.53
CA SER A 395 -17.10 -30.17 27.85
C SER A 395 -18.01 -29.48 28.88
N ARG A 396 -18.08 -28.16 28.85
CA ARG A 396 -19.27 -27.41 29.28
C ARG A 396 -19.70 -26.53 28.12
N GLY A 397 -20.87 -26.84 27.57
CA GLY A 397 -21.46 -26.13 26.45
C GLY A 397 -21.77 -24.68 26.81
N ALA A 398 -21.37 -23.76 25.94
CA ALA A 398 -22.01 -22.45 25.87
C ALA A 398 -23.38 -22.65 25.21
N GLY A 399 -24.43 -22.22 25.91
CA GLY A 399 -25.81 -22.37 25.46
C GLY A 399 -26.09 -21.53 24.21
N ILE A 400 -27.16 -21.90 23.52
CA ILE A 400 -27.71 -21.28 22.28
C ILE A 400 -28.07 -19.78 22.47
N GLN A 401 -27.89 -19.21 23.67
CA GLN A 401 -28.27 -17.84 24.03
C GLN A 401 -27.14 -16.81 23.90
N ASP A 402 -25.88 -17.22 23.75
CA ASP A 402 -24.72 -16.30 23.73
C ASP A 402 -24.11 -16.10 22.33
N ASP A 403 -24.80 -16.53 21.28
CA ASP A 403 -24.32 -16.39 19.91
C ASP A 403 -24.74 -15.02 19.32
N PRO A 404 -23.78 -14.11 19.04
CA PRO A 404 -24.09 -12.74 18.64
C PRO A 404 -24.89 -12.66 17.33
N GLU A 405 -24.74 -13.63 16.42
CA GLU A 405 -25.50 -13.66 15.16
C GLU A 405 -26.96 -14.11 15.37
N MET A 406 -27.22 -14.94 16.38
CA MET A 406 -28.58 -15.35 16.77
C MET A 406 -29.30 -14.27 17.55
N MET A 407 -28.56 -13.51 18.35
CA MET A 407 -29.07 -12.35 19.07
C MET A 407 -29.51 -11.26 18.08
N GLU A 408 -28.72 -11.00 17.05
CA GLU A 408 -29.07 -10.07 15.96
C GLU A 408 -30.32 -10.55 15.19
N LEU A 409 -30.42 -11.84 14.86
CA LEU A 409 -31.61 -12.39 14.19
C LEU A 409 -32.87 -12.30 15.06
N GLN A 410 -32.75 -12.51 16.37
CA GLN A 410 -33.85 -12.43 17.33
C GLN A 410 -34.33 -10.98 17.52
N GLU A 411 -33.40 -10.03 17.57
CA GLU A 411 -33.69 -8.60 17.62
C GLU A 411 -34.38 -8.12 16.32
N LEU A 412 -33.93 -8.64 15.17
CA LEU A 412 -34.49 -8.29 13.87
C LEU A 412 -35.91 -8.86 13.67
N MET A 413 -36.18 -10.06 14.17
CA MET A 413 -37.54 -10.63 14.22
C MET A 413 -38.48 -9.80 15.10
N GLN A 414 -37.98 -9.30 16.23
CA GLN A 414 -38.78 -8.45 17.13
C GLN A 414 -39.03 -7.05 16.56
N ARG A 415 -38.07 -6.50 15.80
CA ARG A 415 -38.15 -5.12 15.28
C ARG A 415 -38.88 -5.02 13.94
N GLU A 416 -38.64 -5.94 13.01
CA GLU A 416 -39.09 -5.84 11.61
C GLU A 416 -40.07 -6.96 11.21
N GLY A 417 -40.31 -7.92 12.11
CA GLY A 417 -41.23 -9.03 11.90
C GLY A 417 -40.61 -10.21 11.12
N PRO A 418 -41.27 -11.39 11.17
CA PRO A 418 -40.68 -12.65 10.72
C PRO A 418 -40.38 -12.71 9.21
N MET A 419 -41.15 -12.03 8.37
CA MET A 419 -40.92 -11.99 6.91
C MET A 419 -39.69 -11.17 6.54
N ALA A 420 -39.47 -10.02 7.20
CA ALA A 420 -38.28 -9.19 6.96
C ALA A 420 -37.00 -9.87 7.45
N ALA A 421 -37.07 -10.58 8.58
CA ALA A 421 -35.98 -11.39 9.10
C ALA A 421 -35.58 -12.52 8.13
N MET A 422 -36.54 -13.25 7.56
CA MET A 422 -36.25 -14.28 6.56
C MET A 422 -35.64 -13.72 5.26
N GLN A 423 -36.03 -12.51 4.85
CA GLN A 423 -35.46 -11.88 3.66
C GLN A 423 -33.98 -11.49 3.84
N LYS A 424 -33.60 -11.03 5.04
CA LYS A 424 -32.19 -10.76 5.39
C LYS A 424 -31.38 -12.03 5.61
N VAL A 425 -31.97 -13.09 6.18
CA VAL A 425 -31.38 -14.44 6.19
C VAL A 425 -31.10 -14.89 4.75
N GLY A 426 -32.04 -14.69 3.83
CA GLY A 426 -31.90 -15.00 2.40
C GLY A 426 -30.73 -14.31 1.69
N ASN A 427 -30.24 -13.19 2.22
CA ASN A 427 -29.12 -12.44 1.68
C ASN A 427 -27.81 -12.62 2.46
N ASN A 428 -27.80 -13.41 3.55
CA ASN A 428 -26.62 -13.66 4.38
C ASN A 428 -26.23 -15.16 4.38
N PRO A 429 -25.23 -15.56 3.57
CA PRO A 429 -24.84 -16.97 3.41
C PRO A 429 -24.37 -17.65 4.70
N ARG A 430 -23.80 -16.89 5.65
CA ARG A 430 -23.34 -17.43 6.95
C ARG A 430 -24.51 -17.75 7.87
N LEU A 431 -25.50 -16.87 7.91
CA LEU A 431 -26.71 -17.07 8.72
C LEU A 431 -27.55 -18.24 8.17
N GLN A 432 -27.58 -18.43 6.84
CA GLN A 432 -28.20 -19.59 6.20
C GLN A 432 -27.52 -20.91 6.58
N ALA A 433 -26.19 -20.96 6.52
CA ALA A 433 -25.43 -22.16 6.89
C ALA A 433 -25.70 -22.55 8.35
N LYS A 434 -25.77 -21.55 9.24
CA LYS A 434 -26.01 -21.75 10.68
C LYS A 434 -27.45 -22.16 11.00
N ILE A 435 -28.45 -21.60 10.29
CA ILE A 435 -29.85 -22.05 10.39
C ILE A 435 -30.01 -23.47 9.86
N MET A 436 -29.34 -23.82 8.77
CA MET A 436 -29.34 -25.17 8.20
C MET A 436 -28.66 -26.18 9.15
N GLU A 437 -27.57 -25.78 9.81
CA GLU A 437 -26.88 -26.56 10.84
C GLU A 437 -27.79 -26.78 12.08
N MET A 438 -28.54 -25.76 12.50
CA MET A 438 -29.52 -25.89 13.59
C MET A 438 -30.70 -26.80 13.23
N MET A 439 -31.20 -26.75 11.99
CA MET A 439 -32.25 -27.67 11.53
C MET A 439 -31.76 -29.13 11.49
N GLN A 440 -30.50 -29.36 11.11
CA GLN A 440 -29.89 -30.69 11.15
C GLN A 440 -29.66 -31.20 12.59
N LYS A 441 -29.27 -30.32 13.52
CA LYS A 441 -29.05 -30.67 14.93
C LYS A 441 -30.35 -30.80 15.74
N GLY A 442 -31.40 -30.06 15.37
CA GLY A 442 -32.71 -30.10 16.03
C GLY A 442 -33.64 -31.24 15.57
N GLY A 443 -33.29 -31.95 14.49
CA GLY A 443 -34.11 -33.00 13.89
C GLY A 443 -33.99 -34.40 14.52
N MET A 444 -33.15 -34.60 15.54
CA MET A 444 -32.94 -35.90 16.20
C MET A 444 -33.27 -35.88 17.71
N GLY A 445 -34.40 -35.28 18.06
CA GLY A 445 -34.83 -35.13 19.46
C GLY A 445 -36.27 -35.57 19.74
N GLY A 446 -36.88 -36.41 18.90
CA GLY A 446 -38.26 -36.86 19.12
C GLY A 446 -38.61 -38.10 18.33
N MET A 447 -38.23 -39.27 18.82
CA MET A 447 -38.94 -40.55 18.66
C MET A 447 -38.22 -41.62 19.50
N SER A 448 -39.03 -42.38 20.23
CA SER A 448 -38.77 -43.48 21.19
C SER A 448 -38.12 -43.13 22.51
#